data_AF-A0A6G6YR44-F1
#
_entry.id   AF-A0A6G6YR44-F1
#
_cell.length_a   1.000
_cell.length_b   1.000
_cell.length_c   1.000
_cell.angle_alpha   90.00
_cell.angle_beta   90.00
_cell.angle_gamma   90.00
#
_symmetry.space_group_name_H-M   'P 1'
#
loop_
_entity.id
_entity.type
_entity.pdbx_description
1 polymer ?
#
loop_
_entity_poly.entity_id
_entity_poly.type
_entity_poly.pdbx_seq_one_letter_code
_entity_poly.pdbx_strand_id
1 'polypeptide(L)' 'MQIKVTPEELRYIIRCGAALAQNVPEKSLPTYCGFDKQQIVDFSGRMRSELDKAGLDM' A
#
# COMPACT_ATOMS: atom_id res chain seq x y z
N MET A 1 4.69 19.03 -2.00
CA MET A 1 5.91 18.20 -2.04
C MET A 1 5.60 16.97 -2.89
N GLN A 2 6.41 16.63 -3.89
CA GLN A 2 6.26 15.40 -4.67
C GLN A 2 7.36 14.41 -4.26
N ILE A 3 6.97 13.16 -4.01
CA ILE A 3 7.90 12.06 -3.73
C ILE A 3 7.94 11.17 -4.97
N LYS A 4 9.14 10.86 -5.46
CA LYS A 4 9.33 9.89 -6.55
C LYS A 4 9.59 8.53 -5.93
N VAL A 5 8.93 7.50 -6.45
CA VAL A 5 9.15 6.10 -6.09
C VAL A 5 9.41 5.28 -7.34
N THR A 6 10.27 4.27 -7.24
CA THR A 6 10.47 3.30 -8.30
C THR A 6 9.33 2.27 -8.33
N PRO A 7 9.19 1.49 -9.42
CA PRO A 7 8.21 0.41 -9.48
C PRO A 7 8.43 -0.63 -8.37
N GLU A 8 9.68 -0.96 -8.07
CA GLU A 8 10.03 -1.91 -7.00
C GLU A 8 9.65 -1.38 -5.61
N GLU A 9 9.90 -0.10 -5.34
CA GLU A 9 9.49 0.56 -4.09
C GLU A 9 7.97 0.58 -3.96
N LEU A 10 7.26 0.85 -5.06
CA LEU A 10 5.80 0.84 -5.09
C LEU A 10 5.23 -0.57 -4.81
N ARG A 11 5.80 -1.61 -5.44
CA ARG A 11 5.45 -3.01 -5.16
C ARG A 11 5.75 -3.38 -3.70
N TYR A 12 6.88 -2.94 -3.15
CA TYR A 12 7.22 -3.13 -1.74
C TYR A 12 6.16 -2.51 -0.82
N ILE A 13 5.77 -1.26 -1.06
CA ILE A 13 4.74 -0.54 -0.28
C ILE A 13 3.40 -1.30 -0.32
N ILE A 14 2.98 -1.77 -1.50
CA ILE A 14 1.74 -2.56 -1.64
C ILE A 14 1.80 -3.86 -0.82
N ARG A 15 2.94 -4.57 -0.86
CA ARG A 15 3.15 -5.79 -0.07
C ARG A 15 3.14 -5.52 1.44
N CYS A 16 3.76 -4.41 1.87
CA CYS A 16 3.72 -3.98 3.27
C CYS A 16 2.29 -3.67 3.72
N GLY A 17 1.49 -2.97 2.91
CA GLY A 17 0.08 -2.73 3.19
C GLY A 17 -0.69 -4.03 3.41
N ALA A 18 -0.55 -4.99 2.49
CA ALA A 18 -1.18 -6.30 2.63
C ALA A 18 -0.72 -7.05 3.90
N ALA A 19 0.58 -7.02 4.21
CA ALA A 19 1.12 -7.67 5.40
C ALA A 19 0.57 -7.04 6.69
N LEU A 20 0.45 -5.71 6.76
CA LEU A 20 -0.14 -5.01 7.90
C LEU A 20 -1.60 -5.46 8.12
N ALA A 21 -2.42 -5.40 7.06
CA ALA A 21 -3.84 -5.76 7.13
C ALA A 21 -4.10 -7.23 7.52
N GLN A 22 -3.12 -8.12 7.27
CA GLN A 22 -3.21 -9.55 7.59
C GLN A 22 -2.68 -9.90 8.98
N ASN A 23 -1.63 -9.21 9.45
CA ASN A 23 -0.87 -9.65 10.62
C ASN A 23 -1.03 -8.73 11.84
N VAL A 24 -1.50 -7.51 11.66
CA VAL A 24 -1.71 -6.56 12.77
C VAL A 24 -3.20 -6.53 13.13
N PRO A 25 -3.56 -6.60 14.43
CA PRO A 25 -4.94 -6.46 14.86
C PRO A 25 -5.54 -5.13 14.38
N GLU A 26 -6.77 -5.17 13.88
CA GLU A 26 -7.40 -4.02 13.21
C GLU A 26 -7.44 -2.75 14.07
N LYS A 27 -7.79 -2.90 15.36
CA LYS A 27 -7.80 -1.81 16.34
C LYS A 27 -6.42 -1.16 16.58
N SER A 28 -5.34 -1.85 16.23
CA SER A 28 -3.96 -1.38 16.42
C SER A 28 -3.35 -0.79 15.15
N LEU A 29 -3.96 -1.01 13.97
CA LEU A 29 -3.43 -0.51 12.70
C LEU A 29 -3.19 1.01 12.70
N PRO A 30 -4.14 1.87 13.16
CA PRO A 30 -3.93 3.31 13.17
C PRO A 30 -2.74 3.75 14.02
N THR A 31 -2.40 3.01 15.08
CA THR A 31 -1.24 3.30 15.92
C THR A 31 0.09 3.07 15.20
N TYR A 32 0.18 2.04 14.35
CA TYR A 32 1.45 1.66 13.72
C TYR A 32 1.67 2.30 12.35
N CYS A 33 0.61 2.50 11.56
CA CYS A 33 0.74 3.01 10.20
C CYS A 33 -0.18 4.21 9.91
N GLY A 34 -0.98 4.67 10.87
CA GLY A 34 -1.89 5.80 10.71
C GLY A 34 -3.13 5.50 9.87
N PHE A 35 -3.31 4.26 9.41
CA PHE A 35 -4.39 3.84 8.52
C PHE A 35 -5.24 2.77 9.20
N ASP A 36 -6.55 2.79 8.97
CA ASP A 36 -7.40 1.64 9.22
C ASP A 36 -7.28 0.59 8.08
N LYS A 37 -7.95 -0.56 8.26
CA LYS A 37 -7.88 -1.66 7.30
C LYS A 37 -8.44 -1.27 5.92
N GLN A 38 -9.51 -0.49 5.87
CA GLN A 38 -10.13 -0.09 4.61
C GLN A 38 -9.22 0.90 3.85
N GLN A 39 -8.64 1.87 4.58
CA GLN A 39 -7.68 2.82 4.03
C GLN A 39 -6.45 2.12 3.44
N ILE A 40 -5.97 1.05 4.08
CA ILE A 40 -4.88 0.21 3.54
C ILE A 40 -5.29 -0.44 2.21
N VAL A 41 -6.50 -1.01 2.14
CA VAL A 41 -7.03 -1.65 0.93
C VAL A 41 -7.16 -0.62 -0.19
N ASP A 42 -7.79 0.51 0.08
CA ASP A 42 -8.04 1.57 -0.91
C ASP A 42 -6.73 2.18 -1.42
N PHE A 43 -5.78 2.43 -0.51
CA PHE A 43 -4.46 2.91 -0.89
C PHE A 43 -3.70 1.90 -1.74
N SER A 44 -3.69 0.63 -1.35
CA SER A 44 -3.04 -0.43 -2.12
C SER A 44 -3.65 -0.58 -3.52
N GLY A 45 -4.98 -0.46 -3.62
CA GLY A 45 -5.69 -0.46 -4.90
C GLY A 45 -5.25 0.68 -5.82
N ARG A 46 -5.21 1.91 -5.30
CA ARG A 46 -4.71 3.07 -6.07
C ARG A 46 -3.29 2.86 -6.56
N MET A 47 -2.40 2.34 -5.72
CA MET A 47 -1.00 2.10 -6.10
C MET A 47 -0.85 1.03 -7.18
N ARG A 48 -1.63 -0.06 -7.12
CA ARG A 48 -1.67 -1.07 -8.20
C ARG A 48 -2.14 -0.46 -9.51
N SER A 49 -3.20 0.34 -9.48
CA SER A 49 -3.70 1.02 -10.69
C SER A 49 -2.64 1.94 -11.33
N GLU A 50 -1.74 2.54 -10.54
CA GLU A 50 -0.64 3.33 -11.10
C GLU A 50 0.45 2.45 -11.73
N LEU A 51 0.75 1.27 -11.16
CA LEU A 51 1.64 0.28 -11.79
C LEU A 51 1.06 -0.23 -13.12
N ASP A 52 -0.23 -0.56 -13.13
CA ASP A 52 -0.95 -1.04 -14.32
C ASP A 52 -0.89 -0.02 -15.45
N LYS A 53 -1.20 1.25 -15.15
CA LYS A 53 -1.16 2.35 -16.14
C LYS A 53 0.23 2.56 -16.72
N ALA A 54 1.27 2.30 -15.94
CA ALA A 54 2.65 2.41 -16.38
C ALA A 54 3.15 1.17 -17.16
N GLY A 55 2.33 0.11 -17.27
CA GLY A 55 2.73 -1.15 -17.90
C GLY A 55 3.74 -1.95 -17.08
N LEU A 56 3.72 -1.76 -15.75
CA LEU A 56 4.72 -2.30 -14.83
C LEU A 56 4.17 -3.39 -13.89
N ASP A 57 2.89 -3.75 -14.01
CA ASP A 57 2.34 -4.90 -13.31
C ASP A 57 2.56 -6.16 -14.17
N MET A 58 3.60 -6.92 -13.80
CA MET A 58 3.96 -8.26 -14.31
C MET A 58 4.39 -9.13 -13.13
#